data_AF-A0A317V1V4-F1
#
_entry.id   AF-A0A317V1V4-F1
#
_cell.length_a   1.000
_cell.length_b   1.000
_cell.length_c   1.000
_cell.angle_alpha   90.00
_cell.angle_beta   90.00
_cell.angle_gamma   90.00
#
_symmetry.space_group_name_H-M   'P 1'
#
loop_
_entity.id
_entity.type
_entity.pdbx_description
1 polymer ?
#
loop_
_entity_poly.entity_id
_entity_poly.type
_entity_poly.pdbx_seq_one_letter_code
_entity_poly.pdbx_strand_id
1 'polypeptide(L)'
;MLHPTPLLLSLLLLAGVTVGTPALTLDKRGITCLQVGATATATWTNSAGESCSYVGVVGSNYGENSDGEGDYSCNGRCGTGCTGFALGNVYTQHCFSHDMCSYFNDASGGASDPNCGAAFKAAEEDYLFGLVDGCSQTNPTNAVIKPTTSPVCSS
;
A
#
# COMPACT_ATOMS: atom_id res chain seq x y z
N MET A 1 -81.14 16.37 28.70
CA MET A 1 -80.59 15.55 27.61
C MET A 1 -79.72 16.44 26.74
N LEU A 2 -78.39 16.29 26.82
CA LEU A 2 -77.38 16.85 25.91
C LEU A 2 -76.05 16.12 26.20
N HIS A 3 -75.55 15.35 25.23
CA HIS A 3 -74.14 14.93 25.09
C HIS A 3 -73.54 15.79 23.93
N PRO A 4 -72.24 15.74 23.54
CA PRO A 4 -70.99 15.14 24.08
C PRO A 4 -69.81 16.18 24.10
N THR A 5 -68.57 15.87 24.50
CA THR A 5 -67.45 15.59 23.56
C THR A 5 -66.18 15.19 24.34
N PRO A 6 -65.45 14.13 23.93
CA PRO A 6 -64.06 13.92 24.33
C PRO A 6 -63.11 14.61 23.34
N LEU A 7 -62.14 15.35 23.87
CA LEU A 7 -61.09 16.03 23.13
C LEU A 7 -60.09 14.97 22.58
N LEU A 8 -60.16 14.68 21.28
CA LEU A 8 -59.16 13.86 20.59
C LEU A 8 -57.87 14.68 20.38
N LEU A 9 -56.78 14.25 21.01
CA LEU A 9 -55.44 14.81 20.82
C LEU A 9 -54.74 14.05 19.69
N SER A 10 -54.74 14.60 18.47
CA SER A 10 -54.05 14.03 17.32
C SER A 10 -52.56 14.40 17.35
N LEU A 11 -51.68 13.43 17.65
CA LEU A 11 -50.23 13.55 17.43
C LEU A 11 -49.92 13.37 15.92
N LEU A 12 -49.42 14.42 15.27
CA LEU A 12 -48.77 14.31 13.96
C LEU A 12 -47.36 13.74 14.15
N LEU A 13 -47.09 12.54 13.64
CA LEU A 13 -45.73 12.03 13.46
C LEU A 13 -45.10 12.71 12.23
N LEU A 14 -44.01 13.45 12.44
CA LEU A 14 -43.12 13.90 11.37
C LEU A 14 -42.35 12.68 10.82
N ALA A 15 -42.62 12.30 9.58
CA ALA A 15 -41.77 11.39 8.83
C ALA A 15 -40.48 12.11 8.42
N GLY A 16 -39.38 11.81 9.11
CA GLY A 16 -38.04 12.25 8.70
C GLY A 16 -37.59 11.45 7.48
N VAL A 17 -37.43 12.13 6.34
CA VAL A 17 -36.88 11.53 5.12
C VAL A 17 -35.36 11.51 5.26
N THR A 18 -34.76 10.35 5.53
CA THR A 18 -33.31 10.19 5.52
C THR A 18 -32.83 10.05 4.08
N VAL A 19 -32.20 11.10 3.56
CA VAL A 19 -31.46 11.03 2.28
C VAL A 19 -30.23 10.17 2.55
N GLY A 20 -30.22 8.94 2.05
CA GLY A 20 -29.06 8.06 2.10
C GLY A 20 -27.96 8.63 1.21
N THR A 21 -26.90 9.16 1.81
CA THR A 21 -25.65 9.39 1.11
C THR A 21 -25.08 8.03 0.68
N PRO A 22 -24.65 7.85 -0.58
CA PRO A 22 -23.87 6.67 -0.93
C PRO A 22 -22.60 6.71 -0.10
N ALA A 23 -22.42 5.74 0.79
CA ALA A 23 -21.13 5.50 1.39
C ALA A 23 -20.17 5.21 0.25
N LEU A 24 -19.18 6.08 0.06
CA LEU A 24 -17.97 5.72 -0.67
C LEU A 24 -17.38 4.52 0.06
N THR A 25 -17.64 3.33 -0.44
CA THR A 25 -16.85 2.16 -0.08
C THR A 25 -15.46 2.44 -0.62
N LEU A 26 -14.63 3.07 0.21
CA LEU A 26 -13.19 2.94 0.08
C LEU A 26 -12.95 1.44 0.25
N ASP A 27 -12.83 0.72 -0.86
CA ASP A 27 -12.27 -0.63 -0.87
C ASP A 27 -10.85 -0.47 -0.31
N LYS A 28 -10.76 -0.52 1.01
CA LYS A 28 -9.53 -0.57 1.77
C LYS A 28 -8.86 -1.86 1.30
N ARG A 29 -7.94 -1.75 0.35
CA ARG A 29 -7.16 -2.91 -0.11
C ARG A 29 -6.39 -3.35 1.12
N GLY A 30 -6.78 -4.49 1.68
CA GLY A 30 -6.24 -4.95 2.95
C GLY A 30 -4.71 -5.06 2.91
N ILE A 31 -4.07 -4.72 4.01
CA ILE A 31 -2.62 -4.86 4.15
C ILE A 31 -2.27 -6.34 4.06
N THR A 32 -1.34 -6.66 3.17
CA THR A 32 -0.81 -8.01 3.03
C THR A 32 0.61 -8.05 3.59
N CYS A 33 0.77 -8.62 4.79
CA CYS A 33 2.09 -8.83 5.36
C CYS A 33 2.90 -9.83 4.52
N LEU A 34 4.18 -9.55 4.32
CA LEU A 34 5.13 -10.44 3.68
C LEU A 34 6.16 -10.94 4.68
N GLN A 35 6.59 -12.19 4.57
CA GLN A 35 7.61 -12.77 5.44
C GLN A 35 9.02 -12.54 4.88
N VAL A 36 9.95 -12.06 5.70
CA VAL A 36 11.38 -11.97 5.32
C VAL A 36 11.91 -13.34 4.92
N GLY A 37 12.62 -13.39 3.79
CA GLY A 37 13.16 -14.62 3.19
C GLY A 37 12.18 -15.38 2.30
N ALA A 38 10.89 -15.02 2.29
CA ALA A 38 9.94 -15.59 1.34
C ALA A 38 10.08 -14.98 -0.05
N THR A 39 9.72 -15.75 -1.07
CA THR A 39 9.53 -15.24 -2.43
C THR A 39 8.21 -14.48 -2.51
N ALA A 40 8.23 -13.30 -3.12
CA ALA A 40 7.05 -12.50 -3.41
C ALA A 40 7.09 -12.00 -4.86
N THR A 41 5.91 -11.72 -5.40
CA THR A 41 5.76 -11.10 -6.72
C THR A 41 5.41 -9.63 -6.52
N ALA A 42 6.29 -8.74 -6.97
CA ALA A 42 6.02 -7.33 -7.13
C ALA A 42 5.25 -7.09 -8.42
N THR A 43 4.27 -6.20 -8.37
CA THR A 43 3.50 -5.78 -9.55
C THR A 43 3.25 -4.28 -9.53
N TRP A 44 3.43 -3.60 -10.66
CA TRP A 44 3.13 -2.18 -10.83
C TRP A 44 2.67 -1.88 -12.26
N THR A 45 2.13 -0.67 -12.46
CA THR A 45 1.84 -0.13 -13.79
C THR A 45 2.84 0.97 -14.09
N ASN A 46 3.59 0.84 -15.18
CA ASN A 46 4.61 1.83 -15.56
C ASN A 46 4.00 3.04 -16.29
N SER A 47 4.84 4.01 -16.65
CA SER A 47 4.41 5.23 -17.35
C SER A 47 3.86 4.98 -18.77
N ALA A 48 4.19 3.84 -19.38
CA ALA A 48 3.63 3.41 -20.66
C ALA A 48 2.24 2.74 -20.54
N GLY A 49 1.75 2.54 -19.31
CA GLY A 49 0.48 1.86 -19.04
C GLY A 49 0.58 0.34 -19.03
N GLU A 50 1.78 -0.23 -19.10
CA GLU A 50 2.00 -1.68 -19.06
C GLU A 50 1.95 -2.19 -17.61
N SER A 51 1.43 -3.40 -17.43
CA SER A 51 1.56 -4.12 -16.17
C SER A 51 2.90 -4.83 -16.12
N CYS A 52 3.76 -4.41 -15.20
CA CYS A 52 5.06 -4.99 -14.94
C CYS A 52 5.03 -5.88 -13.71
N SER A 53 5.80 -6.96 -13.75
CA SER A 53 5.96 -7.88 -12.62
C SER A 53 7.41 -8.31 -12.42
N TYR A 54 7.79 -8.53 -11.17
CA TYR A 54 9.10 -9.03 -10.79
C TYR A 54 8.97 -10.00 -9.62
N VAL A 55 9.66 -11.14 -9.68
CA VAL A 55 9.69 -12.11 -8.58
C VAL A 55 11.01 -11.96 -7.85
N GLY A 56 10.94 -11.72 -6.54
CA GLY A 56 12.13 -11.54 -5.70
C GLY A 56 11.95 -12.10 -4.31
N VAL A 57 13.00 -11.98 -3.50
CA VAL A 57 12.99 -12.42 -2.10
C VAL A 57 12.81 -11.20 -1.19
N VAL A 58 11.86 -11.28 -0.26
CA VAL A 58 11.56 -10.25 0.73
C VAL A 58 12.74 -10.12 1.70
N GLY A 59 13.16 -8.90 2.00
CA GLY A 59 14.33 -8.59 2.81
C GLY A 59 15.66 -8.67 2.05
N SER A 60 15.64 -8.82 0.72
CA SER A 60 16.87 -8.75 -0.10
C SER A 60 17.61 -7.42 0.07
N ASN A 61 18.90 -7.44 -0.27
CA ASN A 61 19.72 -6.23 -0.29
C ASN A 61 20.31 -6.02 -1.68
N TYR A 62 19.68 -5.13 -2.46
CA TYR A 62 20.13 -4.81 -3.82
C TYR A 62 21.11 -3.61 -3.86
N GLY A 63 21.30 -2.91 -2.74
CA GLY A 63 22.14 -1.72 -2.66
C GLY A 63 21.50 -0.52 -3.37
N GLU A 64 22.28 0.17 -4.19
CA GLU A 64 21.82 1.29 -5.02
C GLU A 64 21.29 0.80 -6.38
N ASN A 65 20.42 1.61 -6.99
CA ASN A 65 19.87 1.38 -8.34
C ASN A 65 20.92 1.58 -9.46
N SER A 66 20.49 1.75 -10.71
CA SER A 66 21.41 1.94 -11.86
C SER A 66 22.14 3.28 -11.78
N ASP A 67 21.45 4.30 -11.27
CA ASP A 67 21.95 5.68 -11.17
C ASP A 67 22.86 5.90 -9.96
N GLY A 68 23.07 4.86 -9.13
CA GLY A 68 23.85 4.98 -7.89
C GLY A 68 23.10 5.71 -6.79
N GLU A 69 21.77 5.72 -6.86
CA GLU A 69 20.90 6.38 -5.90
C GLU A 69 20.05 5.37 -5.11
N GLY A 70 19.47 5.86 -4.01
CA GLY A 70 18.56 5.10 -3.16
C GLY A 70 19.24 4.06 -2.26
N ASP A 71 18.46 3.53 -1.32
CA ASP A 71 18.86 2.39 -0.49
C ASP A 71 17.79 1.31 -0.62
N TYR A 72 18.08 0.33 -1.47
CA TYR A 72 17.23 -0.83 -1.73
C TYR A 72 17.68 -2.05 -0.92
N SER A 73 18.17 -1.81 0.29
CA SER A 73 18.30 -2.85 1.31
C SER A 73 16.96 -3.15 1.99
N CYS A 74 16.78 -4.38 2.49
CA CYS A 74 15.54 -4.82 3.14
C CYS A 74 14.29 -4.73 2.26
N ASN A 75 14.39 -5.14 0.99
CA ASN A 75 13.28 -5.00 0.03
C ASN A 75 11.95 -5.54 0.55
N GLY A 76 10.88 -4.76 0.45
CA GLY A 76 9.58 -5.07 1.02
C GLY A 76 9.31 -4.45 2.37
N ARG A 77 10.33 -3.87 3.00
CA ARG A 77 10.16 -3.07 4.21
C ARG A 77 9.59 -1.70 3.85
N CYS A 78 8.53 -1.29 4.52
CA CYS A 78 7.99 0.04 4.37
C CYS A 78 8.94 1.09 4.95
N GLY A 79 9.48 1.95 4.10
CA GLY A 79 10.44 2.99 4.45
C GLY A 79 11.69 2.94 3.57
N THR A 80 12.75 3.64 3.97
CA THR A 80 14.02 3.64 3.22
C THR A 80 14.96 2.58 3.78
N GLY A 81 15.35 1.60 2.96
CA GLY A 81 16.40 0.64 3.30
C GLY A 81 16.16 -0.17 4.57
N CYS A 82 17.23 -0.80 5.07
CA CYS A 82 17.24 -1.46 6.37
C CYS A 82 17.42 -0.50 7.55
N THR A 83 18.09 0.63 7.35
CA THR A 83 18.49 1.56 8.42
C THR A 83 17.91 2.96 8.27
N GLY A 84 17.24 3.24 7.15
CA GLY A 84 16.59 4.51 6.91
C GLY A 84 15.24 4.62 7.62
N PHE A 85 14.59 5.77 7.39
CA PHE A 85 13.39 6.18 8.08
C PHE A 85 12.23 5.20 7.86
N ALA A 86 11.56 4.82 8.95
CA ALA A 86 10.36 3.98 8.96
C ALA A 86 9.64 4.08 10.31
N LEU A 87 8.34 3.76 10.34
CA LEU A 87 7.58 3.60 11.59
C LEU A 87 7.85 2.26 12.30
N GLY A 88 8.54 1.34 11.62
CA GLY A 88 8.91 0.02 12.11
C GLY A 88 9.47 -0.82 10.97
N ASN A 89 9.93 -2.03 11.29
CA ASN A 89 10.40 -2.98 10.29
C ASN A 89 9.23 -3.78 9.71
N VAL A 90 8.32 -3.06 9.08
CA VAL A 90 7.04 -3.55 8.55
C VAL A 90 7.25 -4.05 7.14
N TYR A 91 6.99 -5.33 6.87
CA TYR A 91 7.16 -5.93 5.55
C TYR A 91 5.81 -6.24 4.91
N THR A 92 5.54 -5.66 3.75
CA THR A 92 4.23 -5.78 3.10
C THR A 92 4.30 -5.82 1.58
N GLN A 93 3.19 -6.24 0.96
CA GLN A 93 3.11 -6.42 -0.47
C GLN A 93 3.23 -5.11 -1.26
N HIS A 94 2.61 -4.00 -0.81
CA HIS A 94 2.73 -2.75 -1.55
C HIS A 94 4.10 -2.11 -1.40
N CYS A 95 4.72 -2.19 -0.22
CA CYS A 95 6.09 -1.74 -0.03
C CYS A 95 7.07 -2.56 -0.88
N PHE A 96 6.87 -3.88 -0.99
CA PHE A 96 7.69 -4.72 -1.88
C PHE A 96 7.53 -4.37 -3.35
N SER A 97 6.29 -4.17 -3.81
CA SER A 97 6.03 -3.74 -5.18
C SER A 97 6.64 -2.36 -5.49
N HIS A 98 6.54 -1.42 -4.54
CA HIS A 98 7.13 -0.10 -4.67
C HIS A 98 8.65 -0.17 -4.77
N ASP A 99 9.32 -0.93 -3.88
CA ASP A 99 10.77 -1.06 -3.89
C ASP A 99 11.29 -1.63 -5.22
N MET A 100 10.63 -2.68 -5.73
CA MET A 100 11.02 -3.27 -7.01
C MET A 100 10.76 -2.31 -8.17
N CYS A 101 9.61 -1.64 -8.19
CA CYS A 101 9.33 -0.62 -9.19
C CYS A 101 10.42 0.46 -9.18
N SER A 102 10.68 1.03 -8.00
CA SER A 102 11.61 2.14 -7.85
C SER A 102 13.03 1.74 -8.21
N TYR A 103 13.49 0.55 -7.80
CA TYR A 103 14.80 0.04 -8.14
C TYR A 103 15.01 -0.09 -9.65
N PHE A 104 14.06 -0.70 -10.36
CA PHE A 104 14.20 -1.00 -11.79
C PHE A 104 13.89 0.17 -12.71
N ASN A 105 13.27 1.23 -12.21
CA ASN A 105 12.91 2.42 -13.01
C ASN A 105 13.66 3.68 -12.55
N ASP A 106 14.67 3.53 -11.69
CA ASP A 106 15.42 4.64 -11.08
C ASP A 106 14.49 5.75 -10.56
N ALA A 107 13.39 5.34 -9.92
CA ALA A 107 12.26 6.23 -9.65
C ALA A 107 12.57 7.28 -8.58
N SER A 108 12.08 8.50 -8.77
CA SER A 108 12.26 9.63 -7.85
C SER A 108 11.02 10.53 -7.79
N GLY A 109 10.87 11.30 -6.70
CA GLY A 109 9.70 12.17 -6.53
C GLY A 109 8.45 11.49 -5.95
N GLY A 110 8.57 10.24 -5.50
CA GLY A 110 7.54 9.52 -4.73
C GLY A 110 6.23 9.39 -5.49
N ALA A 111 5.13 9.87 -4.89
CA ALA A 111 3.77 9.80 -5.45
C ALA A 111 3.60 10.46 -6.84
N SER A 112 4.52 11.35 -7.23
CA SER A 112 4.54 12.04 -8.52
C SER A 112 5.39 11.34 -9.58
N ASP A 113 6.12 10.28 -9.22
CA ASP A 113 6.92 9.52 -10.17
C ASP A 113 6.03 8.89 -11.26
N PRO A 114 6.35 9.05 -12.55
CA PRO A 114 5.50 8.56 -13.63
C PRO A 114 5.47 7.03 -13.75
N ASN A 115 6.50 6.32 -13.29
CA ASN A 115 6.54 4.86 -13.34
C ASN A 115 6.04 4.21 -12.04
N CYS A 116 6.34 4.81 -10.90
CA CYS A 116 6.18 4.19 -9.59
C CYS A 116 5.27 4.97 -8.63
N GLY A 117 4.76 6.14 -9.01
CA GLY A 117 3.92 6.96 -8.14
C GLY A 117 2.63 6.26 -7.71
N ALA A 118 2.07 5.38 -8.55
CA ALA A 118 0.92 4.55 -8.16
C ALA A 118 1.30 3.49 -7.11
N ALA A 119 2.45 2.83 -7.27
CA ALA A 119 2.96 1.87 -6.29
C ALA A 119 3.34 2.55 -4.97
N PHE A 120 3.92 3.76 -5.03
CA PHE A 120 4.21 4.59 -3.87
C PHE A 120 2.93 4.89 -3.07
N LYS A 121 1.87 5.39 -3.73
CA LYS A 121 0.58 5.68 -3.08
C LYS A 121 -0.05 4.44 -2.45
N ALA A 122 0.06 3.29 -3.10
CA ALA A 122 -0.41 2.03 -2.53
C ALA A 122 0.40 1.64 -1.27
N ALA A 123 1.70 1.91 -1.25
CA ALA A 123 2.58 1.65 -0.12
C ALA A 123 2.36 2.62 1.06
N GLU A 124 1.78 3.81 0.84
CA GLU A 124 1.49 4.77 1.93
C GLU A 124 0.52 4.18 2.98
N GLU A 125 -0.49 3.41 2.55
CA GLU A 125 -1.41 2.73 3.46
C GLU A 125 -0.68 1.68 4.30
N ASP A 126 0.10 0.82 3.65
CA ASP A 126 0.91 -0.21 4.30
C ASP A 126 1.93 0.39 5.28
N TYR A 127 2.54 1.53 4.92
CA TYR A 127 3.47 2.26 5.78
C TYR A 127 2.80 2.74 7.08
N LEU A 128 1.58 3.29 6.97
CA LEU A 128 0.87 3.86 8.12
C LEU A 128 0.24 2.80 9.02
N PHE A 129 -0.26 1.71 8.44
CA PHE A 129 -1.09 0.75 9.17
C PHE A 129 -0.47 -0.64 9.31
N GLY A 130 0.58 -0.99 8.55
CA GLY A 130 1.17 -2.33 8.57
C GLY A 130 1.81 -2.72 9.91
N LEU A 131 2.19 -1.73 10.73
CA LEU A 131 2.62 -1.99 12.11
C LEU A 131 1.46 -2.47 12.99
N VAL A 132 0.28 -1.86 12.85
CA VAL A 132 -0.93 -2.22 13.61
C VAL A 132 -1.43 -3.60 13.19
N ASP A 133 -1.29 -3.92 11.90
CA ASP A 133 -1.65 -5.23 11.34
C ASP A 133 -0.61 -6.32 11.61
N GLY A 134 0.44 -6.01 12.38
CA GLY A 134 1.40 -7.00 12.89
C GLY A 134 2.45 -7.45 11.88
N CYS A 135 2.67 -6.71 10.80
CA CYS A 135 3.66 -7.08 9.76
C CYS A 135 5.13 -6.81 10.16
N SER A 136 5.38 -6.44 11.41
CA SER A 136 6.72 -6.08 11.91
C SER A 136 7.60 -7.33 12.10
N GLN A 137 8.84 -7.28 11.59
CA GLN A 137 9.81 -8.37 11.65
C GLN A 137 11.23 -7.84 11.94
N THR A 138 12.18 -8.75 12.18
CA THR A 138 13.59 -8.39 12.28
C THR A 138 14.19 -8.21 10.89
N ASN A 139 14.88 -7.10 10.65
CA ASN A 139 15.61 -6.88 9.40
C ASN A 139 16.74 -7.91 9.24
N PRO A 140 16.89 -8.50 8.04
CA PRO A 140 18.02 -9.38 7.77
C PRO A 140 19.33 -8.58 7.62
N THR A 141 20.45 -9.27 7.79
CA THR A 141 21.81 -8.73 7.59
C THR A 141 22.43 -9.35 6.34
N ASN A 142 21.86 -9.00 5.19
CA ASN A 142 22.29 -9.54 3.89
C ASN A 142 23.39 -8.68 3.27
N ALA A 143 24.40 -9.32 2.67
CA ALA A 143 25.34 -8.63 1.79
C ALA A 143 24.62 -8.09 0.54
N VAL A 144 25.19 -7.06 -0.09
CA VAL A 144 24.64 -6.50 -1.33
C VAL A 144 24.76 -7.54 -2.46
N ILE A 145 23.64 -7.88 -3.08
CA ILE A 145 23.55 -8.77 -4.24
C ILE A 145 22.52 -8.17 -5.20
N LYS A 146 23.00 -7.64 -6.33
CA LYS A 146 22.11 -7.12 -7.38
C LYS A 146 21.32 -8.26 -8.05
N PRO A 147 20.06 -8.04 -8.44
CA PRO A 147 19.28 -9.04 -9.15
C PRO A 147 19.87 -9.31 -10.53
N THR A 148 19.77 -10.56 -10.99
CA THR A 148 20.27 -11.00 -12.31
C THR A 148 19.16 -11.08 -13.37
N THR A 149 17.90 -10.94 -12.94
CA THR A 149 16.72 -10.94 -13.80
C THR A 149 16.08 -9.56 -13.80
N SER A 150 15.42 -9.23 -14.91
CA SER A 150 14.67 -7.98 -15.07
C SER A 150 13.16 -8.22 -14.95
N PRO A 151 12.37 -7.17 -14.68
CA PRO A 151 10.91 -7.25 -14.70
C PRO A 151 10.36 -7.66 -16.08
N VAL A 152 9.19 -8.30 -16.08
CA VAL A 152 8.43 -8.62 -17.29
C VAL A 152 7.22 -7.68 -17.35
N CYS A 153 7.08 -6.93 -18.45
CA CYS A 153 5.99 -6.00 -18.67
C CYS A 153 5.12 -6.43 -19.86
N SER A 154 3.80 -6.23 -19.75
CA SER A 154 2.84 -6.53 -20.80
C SER A 154 1.67 -5.53 -20.80
N SER A 155 1.16 -5.21 -21.99
CA SER A 155 0.00 -4.35 -22.21
C SER A 155 -1.34 -5.06 -22.02
#